data_AF-A0A2Z3V5D7-F1
#
_entry.id   AF-A0A2Z3V5D7-F1
#
_cell.length_a   1.000
_cell.length_b   1.000
_cell.length_c   1.000
_cell.angle_alpha   90.00
_cell.angle_beta   90.00
_cell.angle_gamma   90.00
#
_symmetry.space_group_name_H-M   'P 1'
#
loop_
_entity.id
_entity.type
_entity.pdbx_description
1 polymer ?
#
loop_
_entity_poly.entity_id
_entity_poly.type
_entity_poly.pdbx_seq_one_letter_code
_entity_poly.pdbx_strand_id
1 'polypeptide(L)'
;MSEEYAVRAWREVLAKHATAACALERELAERHHLGMSEFEVLERMVEGGARKYRVQELADAVHLSQSACSRLIARLEKAGLVSRDICDVDRRGIFVCITAEGHARHAAAQPTHRAVIGEIFAPSEPSRV
;
A
#
# COMPACT_ATOMS: atom_id res chain seq x y z
N MET A 1 22.20 17.51 16.81
CA MET A 1 21.17 16.53 17.21
C MET A 1 21.87 15.42 17.99
N SER A 2 21.49 15.14 19.23
CA SER A 2 22.12 14.08 20.01
C SER A 2 21.70 12.70 19.48
N GLU A 3 22.59 11.72 19.56
CA GLU A 3 22.33 10.31 19.20
C GLU A 3 21.07 9.77 19.91
N GLU A 4 20.88 10.13 21.18
CA GLU A 4 19.72 9.76 21.99
C GLU A 4 18.38 10.29 21.43
N TYR A 5 18.37 11.51 20.89
CA TYR A 5 17.20 12.05 20.20
C TYR A 5 16.86 11.23 18.95
N ALA A 6 17.87 10.88 18.15
CA ALA A 6 17.67 10.09 16.92
C ALA A 6 17.11 8.69 17.23
N VAL A 7 17.63 8.03 18.28
CA VAL A 7 17.11 6.72 18.73
C VAL A 7 15.67 6.82 19.20
N ARG A 8 15.32 7.84 19.99
CA ARG A 8 13.94 8.05 20.46
C ARG A 8 12.98 8.31 19.30
N ALA A 9 13.32 9.23 18.40
CA ALA A 9 12.50 9.55 17.23
C ALA A 9 12.29 8.32 16.34
N TRP A 10 13.34 7.52 16.12
CA TRP A 10 13.22 6.27 15.37
C TRP A 10 12.26 5.27 16.01
N ARG A 11 12.34 5.10 17.33
CA ARG A 11 11.41 4.21 18.07
C ARG A 11 9.96 4.69 18.01
N GLU A 12 9.73 5.99 18.09
CA GLU A 12 8.39 6.58 17.96
C GLU A 12 7.79 6.33 16.56
N VAL A 13 8.59 6.49 15.50
CA VAL A 13 8.17 6.18 14.12
C VAL A 13 7.84 4.70 13.97
N LEU A 14 8.71 3.80 14.47
CA LEU A 14 8.47 2.36 14.39
C LEU A 14 7.22 1.93 15.16
N ALA A 15 6.98 2.50 16.34
CA ALA A 15 5.79 2.19 17.13
C ALA A 15 4.51 2.61 16.40
N LYS A 16 4.46 3.85 15.89
CA LYS A 16 3.31 4.34 15.11
C LYS A 16 3.08 3.52 13.85
N HIS A 17 4.14 3.20 13.11
CA HIS A 17 4.06 2.35 11.93
C HIS A 17 3.49 0.96 12.27
N ALA A 18 4.00 0.31 13.33
CA ALA A 18 3.51 -1.01 13.73
C ALA A 18 2.03 -0.99 14.13
N THR A 19 1.59 0.03 14.89
CA THR A 19 0.18 0.22 15.24
C THR A 19 -0.69 0.43 14.01
N ALA A 20 -0.24 1.29 13.07
CA ALA A 20 -0.96 1.56 11.84
C ALA A 20 -1.06 0.32 10.95
N ALA A 21 0.04 -0.41 10.78
CA ALA A 21 0.05 -1.61 9.95
C ALA A 21 -0.92 -2.67 10.47
N CYS A 22 -0.91 -2.95 11.77
CA CYS A 22 -1.84 -3.90 12.38
C CYS A 22 -3.31 -3.45 12.25
N ALA A 23 -3.59 -2.16 12.45
CA ALA A 23 -4.94 -1.63 12.32
C ALA A 23 -5.43 -1.67 10.87
N LEU A 24 -4.60 -1.24 9.91
CA LEU A 24 -4.93 -1.27 8.49
C LEU A 24 -5.18 -2.70 8.00
N GLU A 25 -4.31 -3.65 8.36
CA GLU A 25 -4.47 -5.05 7.97
C GLU A 25 -5.83 -5.60 8.43
N ARG A 26 -6.25 -5.30 9.67
CA ARG A 26 -7.54 -5.72 10.19
C ARG A 26 -8.72 -5.02 9.51
N GLU A 27 -8.74 -3.69 9.55
CA GLU A 27 -9.91 -2.90 9.12
C GLU A 27 -10.14 -3.02 7.61
N LEU A 28 -9.07 -3.11 6.80
CA LEU A 28 -9.18 -3.32 5.36
C LEU A 28 -9.61 -4.74 5.01
N ALA A 29 -9.09 -5.76 5.72
CA ALA A 29 -9.46 -7.14 5.44
C ALA A 29 -10.93 -7.41 5.77
N GLU A 30 -11.40 -6.91 6.92
CA GLU A 30 -12.77 -7.12 7.39
C GLU A 30 -13.82 -6.41 6.52
N ARG A 31 -13.53 -5.17 6.08
CA ARG A 31 -14.52 -4.34 5.38
C ARG A 31 -14.42 -4.40 3.87
N HIS A 32 -13.23 -4.64 3.33
CA HIS A 32 -12.94 -4.49 1.91
C HIS A 32 -12.27 -5.71 1.28
N HIS A 33 -11.98 -6.74 2.09
CA HIS A 33 -11.25 -7.93 1.65
C HIS A 33 -9.90 -7.60 1.01
N LEU A 34 -9.21 -6.60 1.57
CA LEU A 34 -7.87 -6.17 1.15
C LEU A 34 -6.90 -6.23 2.33
N GLY A 35 -5.68 -6.73 2.11
CA GLY A 35 -4.57 -6.48 3.02
C GLY A 35 -4.00 -5.06 2.87
N MET A 36 -3.18 -4.62 3.83
CA MET A 36 -2.54 -3.29 3.80
C MET A 36 -1.70 -3.09 2.53
N SER A 37 -0.79 -4.02 2.24
CA SER A 37 0.07 -3.91 1.05
C SER A 37 -0.71 -4.02 -0.27
N GLU A 38 -1.84 -4.73 -0.27
CA GLU A 38 -2.71 -4.82 -1.45
C GLU A 38 -3.38 -3.47 -1.72
N PHE A 39 -3.88 -2.82 -0.68
CA PHE A 39 -4.38 -1.45 -0.77
C PHE A 39 -3.30 -0.48 -1.23
N GLU A 40 -2.09 -0.54 -0.66
CA GLU A 40 -0.98 0.35 -1.06
C GLU A 40 -0.62 0.21 -2.55
N VAL A 41 -0.58 -1.03 -3.07
CA VAL A 41 -0.35 -1.25 -4.51
C VAL A 41 -1.45 -0.60 -5.34
N LEU A 42 -2.72 -0.80 -4.99
CA LEU A 42 -3.83 -0.16 -5.71
C LEU A 42 -3.75 1.36 -5.63
N GLU A 43 -3.43 1.92 -4.45
CA GLU A 43 -3.31 3.37 -4.27
C GLU A 43 -2.19 3.96 -5.15
N ARG A 44 -1.01 3.33 -5.19
CA ARG A 44 0.08 3.76 -6.08
C ARG A 44 -0.33 3.72 -7.57
N MET A 45 -1.11 2.72 -7.98
CA MET A 45 -1.59 2.61 -9.36
C MET A 45 -2.64 3.67 -9.69
N VAL A 46 -3.53 4.01 -8.73
CA VAL A 46 -4.51 5.08 -8.89
C VAL A 46 -3.84 6.45 -8.96
N GLU A 47 -2.89 6.74 -8.06
CA GLU A 47 -2.14 8.01 -8.01
C GLU A 47 -1.33 8.27 -9.28
N GLY A 48 -0.73 7.22 -9.88
CA GLY A 48 0.04 7.39 -11.11
C GLY A 48 -0.81 7.57 -12.38
N GLY A 49 -2.12 7.28 -12.32
CA GLY A 49 -3.11 7.52 -13.38
C GLY A 49 -2.89 6.68 -14.65
N ALA A 50 -3.76 5.70 -14.93
CA ALA A 50 -3.77 4.86 -16.15
C ALA A 50 -2.41 4.31 -16.66
N ARG A 51 -1.36 4.32 -15.83
CA ARG A 51 -0.04 3.81 -16.17
C ARG A 51 -0.04 2.29 -16.06
N LYS A 52 0.67 1.66 -17.00
CA LYS A 52 1.05 0.24 -16.92
C LYS A 52 2.33 0.15 -16.08
N TYR A 53 2.37 -0.72 -15.07
CA TYR A 53 3.52 -0.86 -14.17
C TYR A 53 4.24 -2.19 -14.38
N ARG A 54 5.57 -2.19 -14.36
CA ARG A 54 6.34 -3.42 -14.15
C ARG A 54 6.25 -3.82 -12.68
N VAL A 55 6.33 -5.13 -12.41
CA VAL A 55 6.29 -5.64 -11.02
C VAL A 55 7.39 -5.03 -10.15
N GLN A 56 8.57 -4.74 -10.71
CA GLN A 56 9.66 -4.12 -9.96
C GLN A 56 9.31 -2.69 -9.52
N GLU A 57 8.66 -1.90 -10.39
CA GLU A 57 8.25 -0.54 -10.07
C GLU A 57 7.24 -0.52 -8.92
N LEU A 58 6.33 -1.50 -8.89
CA LEU A 58 5.40 -1.69 -7.76
C LEU A 58 6.14 -2.14 -6.50
N ALA A 59 7.07 -3.10 -6.62
CA ALA A 59 7.83 -3.62 -5.48
C ALA A 59 8.60 -2.50 -4.75
N ASP A 60 9.26 -1.62 -5.52
CA ASP A 60 9.99 -0.47 -4.99
C ASP A 60 9.05 0.54 -4.30
N ALA A 61 7.87 0.77 -4.88
CA ALA A 61 6.87 1.72 -4.38
C ALA A 61 6.17 1.27 -3.09
N VAL A 62 6.12 -0.04 -2.81
CA VAL A 62 5.53 -0.60 -1.57
C VAL A 62 6.57 -1.28 -0.67
N HIS A 63 7.85 -1.04 -0.91
CA HIS A 63 8.97 -1.54 -0.11
C HIS A 63 8.97 -3.06 0.10
N LEU A 64 8.56 -3.82 -0.92
CA LEU A 64 8.55 -5.28 -0.91
C LEU A 64 9.68 -5.84 -1.76
N SER A 65 10.13 -7.05 -1.42
CA SER A 65 10.95 -7.81 -2.35
C SER A 65 10.16 -8.14 -3.61
N GLN A 66 10.85 -8.32 -4.74
CA GLN A 66 10.23 -8.67 -6.01
C GLN A 66 9.37 -9.95 -5.92
N SER A 67 9.83 -10.95 -5.16
CA SER A 67 9.09 -12.21 -4.96
C SER A 67 7.85 -12.05 -4.07
N ALA A 68 7.89 -11.16 -3.06
CA ALA A 68 6.73 -10.81 -2.26
C ALA A 68 5.71 -10.02 -3.09
N CYS A 69 6.16 -9.02 -3.84
CA CYS A 69 5.30 -8.24 -4.73
C CYS A 69 4.65 -9.11 -5.81
N SER A 70 5.40 -10.03 -6.44
CA SER A 70 4.84 -10.93 -7.46
C SER A 70 3.69 -11.78 -6.94
N ARG A 71 3.82 -12.32 -5.71
CA ARG A 71 2.76 -13.07 -5.03
C ARG A 71 1.55 -12.20 -4.69
N LEU A 72 1.79 -10.96 -4.26
CA LEU A 72 0.73 -9.99 -4.00
C LEU A 72 -0.06 -9.66 -5.28
N ILE A 73 0.63 -9.36 -6.38
CA ILE A 73 -0.02 -9.12 -7.68
C ILE A 73 -0.84 -10.33 -8.13
N ALA A 74 -0.33 -11.56 -7.93
CA ALA A 74 -1.10 -12.76 -8.27
C ALA A 74 -2.40 -12.90 -7.47
N ARG A 75 -2.43 -12.45 -6.20
CA ARG A 75 -3.67 -12.42 -5.41
C ARG A 75 -4.64 -11.35 -5.90
N LEU A 76 -4.14 -10.14 -6.17
CA LEU A 76 -4.95 -9.06 -6.75
C LEU A 76 -5.55 -9.46 -8.10
N GLU A 77 -4.77 -10.15 -8.94
CA GLU A 77 -5.20 -10.66 -10.25
C GLU A 77 -6.29 -11.73 -10.08
N LYS A 78 -6.10 -12.67 -9.14
CA LYS A 78 -7.12 -13.66 -8.79
C LYS A 78 -8.41 -13.02 -8.27
N ALA A 79 -8.31 -11.89 -7.58
CA ALA A 79 -9.45 -11.11 -7.11
C ALA A 79 -10.06 -10.19 -8.20
N GLY A 80 -9.52 -10.20 -9.42
CA GLY A 80 -9.99 -9.37 -10.55
C GLY A 80 -9.65 -7.88 -10.43
N LEU A 81 -8.76 -7.50 -9.51
CA LEU A 81 -8.42 -6.11 -9.20
C LEU A 81 -7.33 -5.54 -10.09
N VAL A 82 -6.46 -6.41 -10.61
CA VAL A 82 -5.43 -6.07 -11.59
C VAL A 82 -5.43 -7.11 -12.70
N SER A 83 -4.84 -6.76 -13.83
CA SER A 83 -4.56 -7.68 -14.93
C SER A 83 -3.09 -7.60 -15.32
N ARG A 84 -2.53 -8.74 -15.75
CA ARG A 84 -1.23 -8.78 -16.41
C ARG A 84 -1.40 -8.77 -17.92
N ASP A 85 -0.70 -7.85 -18.58
CA ASP A 85 -0.75 -7.67 -20.03
C ASP A 85 0.66 -7.73 -20.62
N ILE A 86 0.79 -8.36 -21.78
CA ILE A 86 2.05 -8.45 -22.52
C ILE A 86 2.07 -7.30 -23.52
N CYS A 87 3.12 -6.48 -23.49
CA CYS A 87 3.27 -5.42 -24.48
C CYS A 87 3.64 -6.03 -25.85
N ASP A 88 2.82 -5.78 -26.88
CA ASP A 88 3.10 -6.25 -28.25
C ASP A 88 4.41 -5.68 -28.83
N VAL A 89 4.85 -4.51 -28.34
CA VAL A 89 6.03 -3.78 -28.80
C VAL A 89 7.31 -4.19 -28.05
N ASP A 90 7.19 -4.59 -26.78
CA ASP A 90 8.28 -5.12 -25.96
C ASP A 90 7.83 -6.42 -25.29
N ARG A 91 7.93 -7.52 -26.03
CA ARG A 91 7.57 -8.89 -25.59
C ARG A 91 8.39 -9.38 -24.38
N ARG A 92 9.32 -8.57 -23.87
CA ARG A 92 10.13 -8.88 -22.67
C ARG A 92 9.50 -8.37 -21.37
N GLY A 93 8.42 -7.57 -21.42
CA GLY A 93 7.80 -6.98 -20.23
C GLY A 93 6.37 -7.45 -19.98
N ILE A 94 6.14 -8.08 -18.83
CA ILE A 94 4.79 -8.24 -18.26
C ILE A 94 4.48 -6.96 -17.48
N PHE A 95 3.39 -6.29 -17.87
CA PHE A 95 2.88 -5.11 -17.19
C PHE A 95 1.67 -5.46 -16.35
N VAL A 96 1.47 -4.74 -15.27
CA VAL A 96 0.33 -4.82 -14.37
C VAL A 96 -0.51 -3.57 -14.57
N CYS A 97 -1.80 -3.77 -14.81
CA CYS A 97 -2.79 -2.71 -14.98
C CYS A 97 -3.89 -2.87 -13.93
N ILE A 98 -4.36 -1.76 -13.36
CA ILE A 98 -5.51 -1.79 -12.45
C ILE A 98 -6.79 -1.92 -13.29
N THR A 99 -7.72 -2.75 -12.84
CA THR A 99 -9.01 -2.93 -13.52
C THR A 99 -10.01 -1.88 -13.03
N ALA A 100 -11.17 -1.77 -13.70
CA ALA A 100 -12.28 -0.96 -13.20
C ALA A 100 -12.73 -1.40 -11.80
N GLU A 101 -12.73 -2.72 -11.53
CA GLU A 101 -13.03 -3.28 -10.21
C GLU A 101 -11.95 -2.93 -9.18
N GLY A 102 -10.68 -2.93 -9.58
CA GLY A 102 -9.56 -2.42 -8.78
C GLY A 102 -9.76 -0.98 -8.35
N HIS A 103 -10.14 -0.11 -9.29
CA HIS A 103 -10.45 1.29 -9.00
C HIS A 103 -11.63 1.43 -8.03
N ALA A 104 -12.71 0.69 -8.25
CA ALA A 104 -13.90 0.74 -7.40
C ALA A 104 -13.58 0.26 -5.97
N ARG A 105 -12.86 -0.85 -5.82
CA ARG A 105 -12.50 -1.40 -4.50
C ARG A 105 -11.51 -0.49 -3.76
N HIS A 106 -10.54 0.09 -4.46
CA HIS A 106 -9.68 1.12 -3.87
C HIS A 106 -10.49 2.33 -3.38
N ALA A 107 -11.39 2.86 -4.21
CA ALA A 107 -12.20 4.02 -3.83
C ALA A 107 -13.09 3.75 -2.61
N ALA A 108 -13.64 2.54 -2.47
CA ALA A 108 -14.40 2.12 -1.30
C ALA A 108 -13.53 1.97 -0.04
N ALA A 109 -12.30 1.47 -0.19
CA ALA A 109 -11.38 1.23 0.91
C ALA A 109 -10.66 2.49 1.41
N GLN A 110 -10.45 3.48 0.54
CA GLN A 110 -9.66 4.67 0.85
C GLN A 110 -10.15 5.44 2.09
N PRO A 111 -11.45 5.68 2.30
CA PRO A 111 -11.93 6.34 3.52
C PRO A 111 -11.57 5.58 4.80
N THR A 112 -11.62 4.23 4.78
CA THR A 112 -11.23 3.40 5.93
C THR A 112 -9.75 3.56 6.24
N HIS A 113 -8.90 3.49 5.21
CA HIS A 113 -7.47 3.73 5.37
C HIS A 113 -7.19 5.12 5.94
N ARG A 114 -7.83 6.17 5.40
CA ARG A 114 -7.62 7.55 5.86
C ARG A 114 -8.07 7.76 7.30
N ALA A 115 -9.15 7.13 7.74
CA ALA A 115 -9.59 7.16 9.13
C ALA A 115 -8.55 6.55 10.07
N VAL A 116 -8.07 5.33 9.76
CA VAL A 116 -7.05 4.64 10.57
C VAL A 116 -5.76 5.45 10.67
N ILE A 117 -5.27 5.98 9.55
CA ILE A 117 -4.08 6.84 9.55
C ILE A 117 -4.33 8.12 10.35
N GLY A 118 -5.48 8.77 10.15
CA GLY A 118 -5.83 10.00 10.85
C GLY A 118 -5.86 9.84 12.36
N GLU A 119 -6.42 8.74 12.87
CA GLU A 119 -6.47 8.45 14.31
C GLU A 119 -5.08 8.21 14.91
N ILE A 120 -4.23 7.44 14.24
CA ILE A 120 -2.92 7.03 14.78
C ILE A 120 -1.88 8.15 14.66
N PHE A 121 -1.95 8.93 13.59
CA PHE A 121 -1.00 10.02 13.31
C PHE A 121 -1.55 11.39 13.70
N ALA A 122 -2.71 11.46 14.36
CA ALA A 122 -3.19 12.69 14.97
C ALA A 122 -2.08 13.34 15.83
N PRO A 123 -1.95 14.67 15.80
CA PRO A 123 -1.03 15.36 16.70
C PRO A 123 -1.42 14.99 18.14
N SER A 124 -0.53 14.31 18.85
CA SER A 124 -0.65 14.23 20.30
C SER A 124 -0.49 15.65 20.84
N GLU A 125 -1.39 16.13 21.69
CA GLU A 125 -1.16 17.38 22.42
C GLU A 125 0.26 17.33 23.02
N PRO A 126 1.07 18.40 22.89
CA PRO A 126 2.39 18.42 23.48
C PRO A 126 2.21 18.18 24.98
N SER A 127 2.78 17.08 25.46
CA SER A 127 2.85 16.77 26.88
C SER A 127 3.43 17.99 27.57
N ARG A 128 2.58 18.73 28.30
CA ARG A 128 3.00 19.86 29.12
C ARG A 128 3.78 19.26 30.28
N VAL A 129 5.11 19.32 30.17
CA VAL A 129 6.03 19.17 31.30
C VAL A 129 6.22 20.54 31.92
#